data_AF-A0A7H4M7K2-F1
#
_entry.id   AF-A0A7H4M7K2-F1
#
_cell.length_a   1.000
_cell.length_b   1.000
_cell.length_c   1.000
_cell.angle_alpha   90.00
_cell.angle_beta   90.00
_cell.angle_gamma   90.00
#
_symmetry.space_group_name_H-M   'P 1'
#
loop_
_entity.id
_entity.type
_entity.pdbx_description
1 polymer ?
#
loop_
_entity_poly.entity_id
_entity_poly.type
_entity_poly.pdbx_seq_one_letter_code
_entity_poly.pdbx_strand_id
1 'polypeptide(L)'
;MIFSDAIKAANDLASIVPLLGGSSSRKDYEEALKLVEYLLEHEPDSPLVDMLTARIDAWEDTAVEFEEFNTRIEAGKNGVSLLRVLMQQRGLSQSDF
;
A
#
# COMPACT_ATOMS: atom_id res chain seq x y z
N MET A 1 8.29 8.27 32.22
CA MET A 1 6.85 7.99 32.07
C MET A 1 6.46 8.04 30.61
N ILE A 2 6.38 9.21 29.96
CA ILE A 2 5.93 9.29 28.54
C ILE A 2 6.70 8.35 27.59
N PHE A 3 8.03 8.26 27.71
CA PHE A 3 8.84 7.38 26.84
C PHE A 3 8.53 5.89 27.02
N SER A 4 8.38 5.40 28.26
CA SER A 4 8.09 3.98 28.50
C SER A 4 6.68 3.61 28.04
N ASP A 5 5.73 4.51 28.26
CA ASP A 5 4.32 4.27 27.97
C ASP A 5 4.07 4.31 26.46
N ALA A 6 4.72 5.22 25.74
CA ALA A 6 4.68 5.28 24.28
C ALA A 6 5.31 4.04 23.63
N ILE A 7 6.48 3.60 24.11
CA ILE A 7 7.13 2.37 23.61
C ILE A 7 6.25 1.15 23.86
N LYS A 8 5.62 1.08 25.04
CA LYS A 8 4.71 -0.02 25.37
C LYS A 8 3.49 -0.03 24.44
N ALA A 9 2.84 1.12 24.24
CA ALA A 9 1.69 1.22 23.33
C ALA A 9 2.06 0.82 21.89
N ALA A 10 3.25 1.20 21.41
CA ALA A 10 3.73 0.80 20.10
C ALA A 10 3.96 -0.72 19.99
N ASN A 11 4.53 -1.35 21.02
CA ASN A 11 4.73 -2.80 21.06
C ASN A 11 3.41 -3.57 21.17
N ASP A 12 2.47 -3.08 21.97
CA ASP A 12 1.14 -3.67 22.10
C ASP A 12 0.41 -3.59 20.75
N LEU A 13 0.50 -2.45 20.05
CA LEU A 13 -0.05 -2.27 18.71
C LEU A 13 0.62 -3.20 17.69
N ALA A 14 1.95 -3.33 17.72
CA ALA A 14 2.69 -4.24 16.84
C ALA A 14 2.36 -5.72 17.10
N SER A 15 1.94 -6.08 18.32
CA SER A 15 1.46 -7.42 18.61
C SER A 15 0.06 -7.69 18.04
N ILE A 16 -0.78 -6.65 17.89
CA ILE A 16 -2.13 -6.77 17.31
C ILE A 16 -2.05 -6.75 15.79
N VAL A 17 -1.18 -5.89 15.24
CA VAL A 17 -0.96 -5.74 13.80
C VAL A 17 0.52 -5.97 13.50
N PRO A 18 0.93 -7.23 13.25
CA PRO A 18 2.35 -7.60 13.07
C PRO A 18 3.06 -6.84 11.94
N LEU A 19 2.32 -6.37 10.93
CA LEU A 19 2.89 -5.57 9.84
C LEU A 19 3.52 -4.25 10.35
N LEU A 20 2.92 -3.61 11.37
CA LEU A 20 3.47 -2.40 11.98
C LEU A 20 4.79 -2.69 12.73
N GLY A 21 4.92 -3.91 13.26
CA GLY A 21 6.12 -4.45 13.89
C GLY A 21 7.20 -4.95 12.93
N GLY A 22 6.97 -4.88 11.60
CA GLY A 22 7.94 -5.29 10.58
C GLY A 22 7.84 -6.75 10.16
N SER A 23 6.71 -7.41 10.38
CA SER A 23 6.45 -8.72 9.76
C SER A 23 6.50 -8.59 8.23
N SER A 24 7.10 -9.59 7.57
CA SER A 24 7.15 -9.71 6.11
C SER A 24 6.21 -10.80 5.58
N SER A 25 5.34 -11.34 6.43
CA SER A 25 4.39 -12.39 6.07
C SER A 25 3.28 -11.85 5.15
N ARG A 26 3.00 -12.57 4.06
CA ARG A 26 1.87 -12.29 3.16
C ARG A 26 0.53 -12.23 3.90
N LYS A 27 0.35 -13.10 4.90
CA LYS A 27 -0.88 -13.13 5.71
C LYS A 27 -1.09 -11.81 6.47
N ASP A 28 -0.01 -11.29 7.06
CA ASP A 28 -0.06 -10.08 7.88
C ASP A 28 -0.28 -8.84 7.00
N TYR A 29 0.25 -8.87 5.78
CA TYR A 29 -0.07 -7.88 4.74
C TYR A 29 -1.56 -7.91 4.36
N GLU A 30 -2.15 -9.08 4.13
CA GLU A 30 -3.58 -9.19 3.79
C GLU A 30 -4.51 -8.77 4.94
N GLU A 31 -4.12 -9.04 6.18
CA GLU A 31 -4.85 -8.56 7.36
C GLU A 31 -4.73 -7.03 7.50
N ALA A 32 -3.57 -6.46 7.21
CA ALA A 32 -3.39 -5.00 7.20
C ALA A 32 -4.22 -4.31 6.12
N LEU A 33 -4.33 -4.90 4.92
CA LEU A 33 -5.19 -4.37 3.85
C LEU A 33 -6.65 -4.29 4.29
N LYS A 34 -7.18 -5.35 4.91
CA LYS A 34 -8.56 -5.36 5.44
C LYS A 34 -8.77 -4.30 6.51
N LEU A 35 -7.76 -4.07 7.34
CA LEU A 35 -7.81 -3.04 8.37
C LEU A 35 -7.82 -1.64 7.76
N VAL A 36 -7.01 -1.37 6.75
CA VAL A 36 -7.03 -0.10 6.02
C VAL A 36 -8.38 0.12 5.34
N GLU A 37 -8.94 -0.89 4.68
CA GLU A 37 -10.27 -0.83 4.07
C GLU A 37 -11.35 -0.43 5.09
N TYR A 38 -11.36 -1.10 6.25
CA TYR A 38 -12.26 -0.75 7.35
C TYR A 38 -12.07 0.69 7.85
N LEU A 39 -10.81 1.13 8.03
CA LEU A 39 -10.52 2.48 8.50
C LEU A 39 -10.97 3.53 7.49
N LEU A 40 -10.78 3.32 6.19
CA LEU A 40 -11.22 4.27 5.18
C LEU A 40 -12.75 4.43 5.15
N GLU A 41 -13.51 3.37 5.46
CA GLU A 41 -14.97 3.42 5.51
C GLU A 41 -15.52 4.04 6.81
N HIS A 42 -14.85 3.80 7.94
CA HIS A 42 -15.41 4.12 9.26
C HIS A 42 -14.67 5.23 10.01
N GLU A 43 -13.33 5.28 9.91
CA GLU A 43 -12.47 6.22 10.64
C GLU A 43 -11.27 6.69 9.78
N PRO A 44 -11.52 7.42 8.68
CA PRO A 44 -10.47 7.77 7.72
C PRO A 44 -9.40 8.73 8.28
N ASP A 45 -9.74 9.50 9.31
CA ASP A 45 -8.82 10.43 9.98
C ASP A 45 -7.96 9.75 11.06
N SER A 46 -8.07 8.42 11.21
CA SER A 46 -7.27 7.68 12.19
C SER A 46 -5.79 7.70 11.82
N PRO A 47 -4.87 7.97 12.76
CA PRO A 47 -3.42 7.92 12.50
C PRO A 47 -2.95 6.53 12.08
N LEU A 48 -3.76 5.49 12.33
CA LEU A 48 -3.47 4.14 11.85
C LEU A 48 -3.50 4.03 10.34
N VAL A 49 -4.28 4.87 9.64
CA VAL A 49 -4.33 4.88 8.17
C VAL A 49 -2.94 5.16 7.63
N ASP A 50 -2.34 6.30 8.02
CA ASP A 50 -1.01 6.69 7.57
C ASP A 50 0.08 5.68 7.98
N MET A 51 -0.03 5.11 9.18
CA MET A 51 0.93 4.12 9.66
C MET A 51 0.87 2.81 8.87
N LEU A 52 -0.33 2.36 8.52
CA LEU A 52 -0.52 1.11 7.79
C LEU A 52 -0.18 1.27 6.32
N THR A 53 -0.62 2.35 5.68
CA THR A 53 -0.30 2.62 4.26
C THR A 53 1.19 2.72 4.04
N ALA A 54 1.92 3.43 4.91
CA ALA A 54 3.38 3.52 4.81
C ALA A 54 4.09 2.16 4.94
N ARG A 55 3.53 1.22 5.72
CA ARG A 55 4.09 -0.14 5.86
C ARG A 55 3.71 -1.05 4.69
N ILE A 56 2.51 -0.89 4.16
CA ILE A 56 2.01 -1.59 2.97
C ILE A 56 2.86 -1.18 1.77
N ASP A 57 3.07 0.12 1.54
CA ASP A 57 3.92 0.64 0.46
C ASP A 57 5.33 0.04 0.53
N ALA A 58 5.96 0.08 1.71
CA ALA A 58 7.30 -0.47 1.90
C ALA A 58 7.36 -2.00 1.66
N TRP A 59 6.27 -2.71 1.95
CA TRP A 59 6.18 -4.14 1.68
C TRP A 59 6.00 -4.41 0.19
N GLU A 60 5.11 -3.68 -0.49
CA GLU A 60 4.88 -3.79 -1.94
C GLU A 60 6.12 -3.41 -2.76
N ASP A 61 6.93 -2.46 -2.30
CA ASP A 61 8.21 -2.09 -2.94
C ASP A 61 9.24 -3.23 -2.91
N THR A 62 9.19 -4.11 -1.91
CA THR A 62 10.24 -5.11 -1.63
C THR A 62 9.80 -6.55 -1.78
N ALA A 63 8.49 -6.81 -1.82
CA ALA A 63 7.95 -8.16 -1.94
C ALA A 63 8.22 -8.76 -3.32
N VAL A 64 8.75 -9.99 -3.32
CA VAL A 64 9.12 -10.73 -4.55
C VAL A 64 7.93 -10.89 -5.51
N GLU A 65 6.72 -11.01 -4.97
CA GLU A 65 5.48 -11.11 -5.76
C GLU A 65 5.09 -9.82 -6.50
N PHE A 66 5.59 -8.67 -6.05
CA PHE A 66 5.40 -7.37 -6.71
C PHE A 66 6.59 -6.98 -7.60
N GLU A 67 7.71 -7.69 -7.55
CA GLU A 67 8.93 -7.34 -8.31
C GLU A 67 8.69 -7.18 -9.81
N GLU A 68 7.97 -8.12 -10.44
CA GLU A 68 7.66 -8.05 -11.87
C GLU A 68 6.73 -6.87 -12.19
N PHE A 69 5.76 -6.59 -11.31
CA PHE A 69 4.85 -5.46 -11.45
C PHE A 69 5.62 -4.14 -11.31
N ASN A 70 6.43 -3.99 -10.27
CA ASN A 70 7.24 -2.80 -9.98
C ASN A 70 8.20 -2.51 -11.14
N THR A 71 8.87 -3.55 -11.67
CA THR A 71 9.75 -3.42 -12.84
C THR A 71 9.00 -2.87 -14.06
N ARG A 72 7.76 -3.32 -14.29
CA ARG A 72 6.93 -2.82 -15.40
C ARG A 72 6.48 -1.38 -15.19
N ILE A 73 6.19 -1.00 -13.94
CA ILE A 73 5.85 0.39 -13.58
C ILE A 73 7.06 1.30 -13.81
N GLU A 74 8.25 0.93 -13.34
CA GLU A 74 9.48 1.70 -13.55
C GLU A 74 9.87 1.82 -15.04
N ALA A 75 9.69 0.75 -15.82
CA ALA A 75 9.93 0.75 -17.26
C ALA A 75 8.87 1.55 -18.05
N GLY A 76 7.71 1.82 -17.43
CA GLY A 76 6.60 2.53 -18.04
C GLY A 76 6.91 4.02 -18.20
N LYS A 77 6.89 4.53 -19.44
CA LYS A 77 6.87 5.98 -19.68
C LYS A 77 5.46 6.50 -19.33
N ASN A 78 5.32 7.19 -18.20
CA ASN A 78 4.03 7.71 -17.68
C ASN A 78 3.10 8.35 -18.72
N GLY A 79 3.64 9.07 -19.72
CA GLY A 79 2.85 9.66 -20.81
C GLY A 79 2.22 8.64 -21.78
N VAL A 80 2.90 7.52 -22.06
CA VAL A 80 2.38 6.44 -22.92
C VAL A 80 1.34 5.61 -22.19
N SER A 81 1.50 5.42 -20.88
CA SER A 81 0.52 4.74 -20.03
C SER A 81 -0.79 5.53 -19.99
N LEU A 82 -0.74 6.85 -19.84
CA LEU A 82 -1.93 7.70 -19.86
C LEU A 82 -2.64 7.69 -21.23
N LEU A 83 -1.88 7.77 -22.33
CA LEU A 83 -2.44 7.69 -23.69
C LEU A 83 -3.15 6.35 -23.92
N ARG A 84 -2.54 5.24 -23.48
CA ARG A 84 -3.13 3.89 -23.58
C ARG A 84 -4.44 3.79 -22.79
N VAL A 85 -4.50 4.36 -21.59
CA VAL A 85 -5.73 4.41 -20.78
C VAL A 85 -6.82 5.22 -21.49
N LEU A 86 -6.49 6.39 -22.04
CA LEU A 86 -7.43 7.21 -22.80
C LEU A 86 -7.94 6.48 -24.05
N MET A 87 -7.04 5.80 -24.77
CA MET A 87 -7.42 4.99 -25.93
C MET A 87 -8.39 3.87 -25.53
N GLN A 88 -8.13 3.14 -24.44
CA GLN A 88 -9.03 2.10 -23.94
C GLN A 88 -10.39 2.67 -23.49
N GLN A 89 -10.40 3.74 -22.69
CA GLN A 89 -11.64 4.30 -22.14
C GLN A 89 -12.53 4.95 -23.21
N ARG A 90 -11.92 5.50 -24.27
CA ARG A 90 -12.62 6.23 -25.33
C ARG A 90 -12.78 5.42 -26.62
N GLY A 91 -12.26 4.19 -26.67
CA GLY A 91 -12.29 3.35 -27.87
C GLY A 91 -11.45 3.89 -29.03
N LEU A 92 -10.38 4.64 -28.73
CA LEU A 92 -9.52 5.23 -29.75
C LEU A 92 -8.50 4.21 -30.25
N SER A 93 -8.27 4.24 -31.55
CA SER A 93 -7.29 3.45 -32.28
C SER A 93 -6.01 4.26 -32.54
N GLN A 94 -4.94 3.61 -33.01
CA GLN A 94 -3.72 4.33 -33.40
C GLN A 94 -3.94 5.30 -34.59
N SER A 95 -5.05 5.16 -35.33
CA SER A 95 -5.42 6.09 -36.41
C SER A 95 -6.10 7.37 -35.93
N ASP A 96 -6.45 7.46 -34.63
CA ASP A 96 -7.08 8.64 -34.04
C ASP A 96 -6.07 9.63 -33.43
N PHE A 97 -4.76 9.34 -33.54
CA PHE A 97 -3.63 10.13 -33.08
C PHE A 97 -2.54 10.22 -34.15
#